data_AF-A0A731V5T2-F1
#
_entry.id   AF-A0A731V5T2-F1
#
_cell.length_a   1.000
_cell.length_b   1.000
_cell.length_c   1.000
_cell.angle_alpha   90.00
_cell.angle_beta   90.00
_cell.angle_gamma   90.00
#
_symmetry.space_group_name_H-M   'P 1'
#
loop_
_entity.id
_entity.type
_entity.pdbx_description
1 polymer ?
#
loop_
_entity_poly.entity_id
_entity_poly.type
_entity_poly.pdbx_seq_one_letter_code
_entity_poly.pdbx_strand_id
1 'polypeptide(L)'
;MKFMECAVRDVIYGTNVRLVKPVNIYECELRDNVFVGPFVEIQKGCVIGSGSRIQSHTFICENVTLGENCFIGHNVTFANDLFRSGAPDPSPDNWISIILG
;
A
#
# COMPACT_ATOMS: atom_id res chain seq x y z
N MET A 1 9.13 -11.20 24.13
CA MET A 1 8.42 -11.09 22.84
C MET A 1 7.54 -9.85 22.89
N LYS A 2 7.60 -8.98 21.88
CA LYS A 2 6.78 -7.76 21.81
C LYS A 2 5.76 -7.96 20.69
N PHE A 3 4.47 -7.94 21.02
CA PHE A 3 3.40 -7.96 20.03
C PHE A 3 3.13 -6.55 19.54
N MET A 4 2.85 -6.41 18.25
CA MET A 4 2.39 -5.17 17.63
C MET A 4 1.07 -5.47 16.94
N GLU A 5 0.06 -4.66 17.21
CA GLU A 5 -1.24 -4.74 16.54
C GLU A 5 -1.16 -4.04 15.19
N CYS A 6 -1.91 -4.55 14.20
CA CYS A 6 -2.13 -3.82 12.96
C CYS A 6 -2.82 -2.49 13.26
N ALA A 7 -2.36 -1.42 12.62
CA ALA A 7 -2.88 -0.08 12.86
C ALA A 7 -2.98 0.72 11.57
N VAL A 8 -3.79 1.77 11.62
CA VAL A 8 -3.76 2.87 10.66
C VAL A 8 -2.98 4.00 11.35
N ARG A 9 -1.78 4.32 10.87
CA ARG A 9 -0.85 5.22 11.57
C ARG A 9 -0.22 6.24 10.61
N ASP A 10 -0.24 7.52 10.98
CA ASP A 10 0.40 8.59 10.19
C ASP A 10 -0.05 8.61 8.72
N VAL A 11 -1.33 8.30 8.48
CA VAL A 11 -1.94 8.27 7.15
C VAL A 11 -2.60 9.61 6.87
N ILE A 12 -2.24 10.23 5.75
CA ILE A 12 -2.97 11.38 5.19
C ILE A 12 -4.14 10.81 4.39
N TYR A 13 -5.36 11.25 4.67
CA TYR A 13 -6.54 10.73 3.97
C TYR A 13 -7.53 11.82 3.54
N GLY A 14 -8.14 11.59 2.38
CA GLY A 14 -9.21 12.41 1.83
C GLY A 14 -10.59 12.08 2.40
N THR A 15 -11.62 12.57 1.73
CA THR A 15 -13.02 12.34 2.06
C THR A 15 -13.48 10.93 1.65
N ASN A 16 -14.42 10.35 2.40
CA ASN A 16 -15.05 9.06 2.10
C ASN A 16 -14.09 7.85 1.93
N VAL A 17 -12.91 7.90 2.55
CA VAL A 17 -12.02 6.74 2.62
C VAL A 17 -12.65 5.66 3.49
N ARG A 18 -12.70 4.42 2.98
CA ARG A 18 -13.30 3.27 3.68
C ARG A 18 -12.29 2.15 3.84
N LEU A 19 -12.03 1.77 5.09
CA LEU A 19 -11.08 0.73 5.46
C LEU A 19 -11.84 -0.39 6.19
N VAL A 20 -11.77 -1.61 5.67
CA VAL A 20 -12.42 -2.78 6.29
C VAL A 20 -11.40 -3.51 7.15
N LYS A 21 -11.59 -3.57 8.46
CA LYS A 21 -10.64 -4.22 9.38
C LYS A 21 -10.62 -5.76 9.23
N PRO A 22 -9.49 -6.42 9.51
CA PRO A 22 -8.20 -5.83 9.92
C PRO A 22 -7.42 -5.26 8.72
N VAL A 23 -6.64 -4.20 8.92
CA VAL A 23 -5.70 -3.64 7.93
C VAL A 23 -4.46 -3.10 8.63
N ASN A 24 -3.33 -3.04 7.93
CA ASN A 24 -2.10 -2.41 8.41
C ASN A 24 -1.65 -1.33 7.41
N ILE A 25 -1.89 -0.06 7.71
CA ILE A 25 -1.70 1.04 6.76
C ILE A 25 -0.93 2.14 7.47
N TYR A 26 0.23 2.53 6.94
CA TYR A 26 1.08 3.48 7.64
C TYR A 26 1.87 4.42 6.73
N GLU A 27 2.02 5.66 7.19
CA GLU A 27 2.91 6.68 6.58
C GLU A 27 2.67 6.87 5.06
N CYS A 28 1.40 6.83 4.64
CA CYS A 28 0.99 6.89 3.24
C CYS A 28 -0.15 7.90 3.03
N GLU A 29 -0.50 8.14 1.76
CA GLU A 29 -1.62 8.99 1.36
C GLU A 29 -2.74 8.18 0.71
N LEU A 30 -3.98 8.33 1.20
CA LEU A 30 -5.19 7.78 0.61
C LEU A 30 -6.10 8.93 0.14
N ARG A 31 -6.28 9.12 -1.17
CA ARG A 31 -7.12 10.22 -1.68
C ARG A 31 -8.63 9.93 -1.55
N ASP A 32 -9.45 10.85 -2.06
CA ASP A 32 -10.90 10.80 -1.91
C ASP A 32 -11.50 9.49 -2.44
N ASN A 33 -12.50 8.96 -1.73
CA ASN A 33 -13.28 7.78 -2.14
C ASN A 33 -12.49 6.48 -2.29
N VAL A 34 -11.27 6.39 -1.73
CA VAL A 34 -10.49 5.15 -1.71
C VAL A 34 -11.20 4.08 -0.85
N PHE A 35 -11.23 2.86 -1.36
CA PHE A 35 -11.70 1.69 -0.62
C PHE A 35 -10.57 0.69 -0.42
N VAL A 36 -10.39 0.22 0.82
CA VAL A 36 -9.43 -0.82 1.18
C VAL A 36 -10.15 -1.97 1.88
N GLY A 37 -10.06 -3.15 1.27
CA GLY A 37 -10.59 -4.41 1.81
C GLY A 37 -9.79 -4.93 3.02
N PRO A 38 -10.29 -5.98 3.68
CA PRO A 38 -9.62 -6.56 4.84
C PRO A 38 -8.32 -7.27 4.47
N PHE A 39 -7.44 -7.39 5.45
CA PHE A 39 -6.12 -8.02 5.36
C PHE A 39 -5.20 -7.35 4.33
N VAL A 40 -5.42 -6.08 4.03
CA VAL A 40 -4.53 -5.29 3.19
C VAL A 40 -3.44 -4.64 4.04
N GLU A 41 -2.22 -4.66 3.51
CA GLU A 41 -1.10 -3.84 4.01
C GLU A 41 -0.67 -2.82 2.96
N ILE A 42 -0.52 -1.55 3.38
CA ILE A 42 0.00 -0.45 2.58
C ILE A 42 1.10 0.23 3.39
N GLN A 43 2.31 0.24 2.83
CA GLN A 43 3.49 0.72 3.52
C GLN A 43 3.77 2.20 3.27
N LYS A 44 4.81 2.71 3.95
CA LYS A 44 5.20 4.12 3.90
C LYS A 44 5.50 4.61 2.48
N GLY A 45 5.22 5.89 2.25
CA GLY A 45 5.49 6.57 0.98
C GLY A 45 4.54 6.21 -0.15
N CYS A 46 3.55 5.34 0.08
CA CYS A 46 2.56 5.02 -0.94
C CYS A 46 1.56 6.16 -1.15
N VAL A 47 1.09 6.33 -2.39
CA VAL A 47 0.01 7.26 -2.73
C VAL A 47 -1.08 6.48 -3.47
N ILE A 48 -2.30 6.53 -2.95
CA ILE A 48 -3.47 5.85 -3.54
C ILE A 48 -4.42 6.91 -4.09
N GLY A 49 -4.53 6.99 -5.42
CA GLY A 49 -5.36 7.96 -6.13
C GLY A 49 -6.87 7.80 -5.88
N SER A 50 -7.61 8.88 -6.16
CA SER A 50 -9.04 8.98 -5.83
C SER A 50 -9.87 7.90 -6.53
N GLY A 51 -10.88 7.37 -5.84
CA GLY A 51 -11.78 6.35 -6.38
C GLY A 51 -11.17 4.95 -6.54
N SER A 52 -9.88 4.78 -6.21
CA SER A 52 -9.20 3.49 -6.32
C SER A 52 -9.69 2.48 -5.27
N ARG A 53 -9.71 1.21 -5.66
CA ARG A 53 -10.22 0.10 -4.84
C ARG A 53 -9.18 -1.00 -4.71
N ILE A 54 -8.79 -1.28 -3.47
CA ILE A 54 -7.80 -2.28 -3.12
C ILE A 54 -8.52 -3.45 -2.45
N GLN A 55 -8.49 -4.62 -3.08
CA GLN A 55 -9.19 -5.80 -2.59
C GLN A 55 -8.36 -6.59 -1.58
N SER A 56 -9.03 -7.50 -0.87
CA SER A 56 -8.48 -8.20 0.29
C SER A 56 -7.17 -8.93 0.00
N HIS A 57 -6.33 -9.06 1.05
CA HIS A 57 -5.04 -9.76 1.00
C HIS A 57 -4.01 -9.17 0.03
N THR A 58 -4.21 -7.91 -0.37
CA THR A 58 -3.24 -7.19 -1.20
C THR A 58 -2.11 -6.63 -0.35
N PHE A 59 -0.88 -6.69 -0.86
CA PHE A 59 0.29 -6.04 -0.29
C PHE A 59 0.81 -4.96 -1.23
N ILE A 60 0.87 -3.71 -0.74
CA ILE A 60 1.45 -2.57 -1.45
C ILE A 60 2.72 -2.15 -0.71
N CYS A 61 3.89 -2.48 -1.28
CA CYS A 61 5.21 -2.14 -0.74
C CYS A 61 5.51 -0.64 -0.86
N GLU A 62 6.57 -0.20 -0.18
CA GLU A 62 7.03 1.19 -0.24
C GLU A 62 7.22 1.69 -1.67
N ASN A 63 7.07 3.00 -1.90
CA ASN A 63 7.29 3.66 -3.19
C ASN A 63 6.33 3.22 -4.33
N VAL A 64 5.09 2.87 -4.00
CA VAL A 64 4.01 2.62 -4.97
C VAL A 64 3.09 3.83 -5.09
N THR A 65 2.85 4.30 -6.30
CA THR A 65 1.83 5.31 -6.62
C THR A 65 0.76 4.70 -7.52
N LEU A 66 -0.48 4.66 -7.03
CA LEU A 66 -1.66 4.33 -7.83
C LEU A 66 -2.33 5.63 -8.28
N GLY A 67 -2.66 5.73 -9.55
CA GLY A 67 -3.50 6.78 -10.12
C GLY A 67 -4.95 6.69 -9.66
N GLU A 68 -5.81 7.47 -10.29
CA GLU A 68 -7.24 7.51 -9.97
C GLU A 68 -7.99 6.30 -10.55
N ASN A 69 -9.06 5.88 -9.88
CA ASN A 69 -9.97 4.82 -10.32
C ASN A 69 -9.28 3.48 -10.64
N CYS A 70 -8.13 3.20 -10.02
CA CYS A 70 -7.44 1.93 -10.16
C CYS A 70 -8.18 0.82 -9.41
N PHE A 71 -8.23 -0.37 -10.00
CA PHE A 71 -8.73 -1.57 -9.34
C PHE A 71 -7.59 -2.56 -9.11
N ILE A 72 -7.27 -2.81 -7.85
CA ILE A 72 -6.28 -3.81 -7.44
C ILE A 72 -7.04 -5.03 -6.90
N GLY A 73 -6.94 -6.14 -7.64
CA GLY A 73 -7.62 -7.39 -7.33
C GLY A 73 -7.14 -8.07 -6.04
N HIS A 74 -7.87 -9.10 -5.60
CA HIS A 74 -7.52 -9.85 -4.40
C HIS A 74 -6.15 -10.52 -4.55
N ASN A 75 -5.38 -10.60 -3.46
CA ASN A 75 -4.07 -11.28 -3.41
C ASN A 75 -3.01 -10.70 -4.37
N VAL A 76 -3.14 -9.44 -4.79
CA VAL A 76 -2.08 -8.78 -5.58
C VAL A 76 -0.93 -8.41 -4.66
N THR A 77 0.30 -8.68 -5.09
CA THR A 77 1.51 -8.35 -4.34
C THR A 77 2.38 -7.45 -5.20
N PHE A 78 2.70 -6.26 -4.69
CA PHE A 78 3.71 -5.38 -5.26
C PHE A 78 5.08 -5.76 -4.68
N ALA A 79 6.09 -5.81 -5.54
CA ALA A 79 7.48 -6.01 -5.16
C ALA A 79 8.35 -5.10 -6.02
N ASN A 80 9.12 -4.23 -5.38
CA ASN A 80 9.95 -3.23 -6.04
C ASN A 80 11.46 -3.40 -5.81
N ASP A 81 11.85 -4.46 -5.12
CA ASP A 81 13.21 -4.94 -5.13
C ASP A 81 13.43 -5.82 -6.39
N LEU A 82 14.44 -5.46 -7.18
CA LEU A 82 14.79 -6.16 -8.41
C LEU A 82 15.67 -7.39 -8.19
N PHE A 83 16.09 -7.67 -6.95
CA PHE A 83 16.83 -8.88 -6.57
C PHE A 83 18.15 -9.05 -7.35
N ARG A 84 18.83 -7.95 -7.67
CA ARG A 84 19.95 -7.92 -8.63
C ARG A 84 21.15 -8.76 -8.21
N SER A 85 21.37 -8.93 -6.90
CA SER A 85 22.48 -9.67 -6.31
C SER A 85 22.15 -11.13 -5.97
N GLY A 86 20.92 -11.58 -6.27
CA GLY A 86 20.43 -12.89 -5.82
C GLY A 86 20.01 -12.91 -4.34
N ALA A 87 19.85 -11.74 -3.72
CA ALA A 87 19.31 -11.55 -2.37
C ALA A 87 18.50 -10.25 -2.32
N PRO A 88 17.61 -10.06 -1.31
CA PRO A 88 16.94 -8.80 -1.10
C PRO A 88 17.93 -7.67 -0.85
N ASP A 89 17.73 -6.53 -1.50
CA ASP A 89 18.55 -5.34 -1.31
C ASP A 89 18.14 -4.65 0.00
N PRO A 90 19.04 -4.52 1.00
CA PRO A 90 18.72 -3.88 2.27
C PRO A 90 18.64 -2.35 2.17
N SER A 91 19.04 -1.75 1.04
CA SER A 91 19.05 -0.31 0.83
C SER A 91 17.80 0.14 0.07
N PRO A 92 16.87 0.87 0.73
CA PRO A 92 15.66 1.37 0.06
C PRO A 92 15.93 2.25 -1.15
N ASP A 93 17.09 2.92 -1.19
CA ASP A 93 17.54 3.76 -2.31
C ASP A 93 17.72 2.97 -3.63
N ASN A 94 17.86 1.65 -3.54
CA ASN A 94 18.04 0.77 -4.71
C ASN A 94 16.72 0.15 -5.20
N TRP A 95 15.62 0.31 -4.47
CA TRP A 95 14.31 -0.20 -4.87
C TRP A 95 13.69 0.72 -5.93
N ILE A 96 12.97 0.14 -6.88
CA ILE A 96 12.30 0.93 -7.91
C ILE A 96 11.02 1.59 -7.37
N SER A 97 10.55 2.63 -8.04
CA SER A 97 9.19 3.14 -7.85
C SER A 97 8.24 2.43 -8.80
N ILE A 98 7.06 2.06 -8.31
CA ILE A 98 5.99 1.49 -9.14
C ILE A 98 4.91 2.55 -9.31
N ILE A 99 4.60 2.90 -10.55
CA ILE A 99 3.54 3.86 -10.90
C ILE A 99 2.54 3.12 -11.78
N LEU A 100 1.27 3.09 -11.36
CA LEU A 100 0.18 2.44 -12.08
C LEU A 100 -1.00 3.40 -12.22
N GLY A 101 -1.41 3.68 -13.46
CA GLY A 101 -2.47 4.65 -13.77
C GLY A 101 -1.95 6.08 -13.79
#